data_AF-A0A4Y2BNL4-F1
#
_entry.id   AF-A0A4Y2BNL4-F1
#
_cell.length_a   1.000
_cell.length_b   1.000
_cell.length_c   1.000
_cell.angle_alpha   90.00
_cell.angle_beta   90.00
_cell.angle_gamma   90.00
#
_symmetry.space_group_name_H-M   'P 1'
#
loop_
_entity.id
_entity.type
_entity.pdbx_description
1 polymer ?
#
loop_
_entity_poly.entity_id
_entity_poly.type
_entity_poly.pdbx_seq_one_letter_code
_entity_poly.pdbx_strand_id
1 'polypeptide(L)'
;MLKTECLKCTFVCFQLRNVWFQHDGAPSYKTSSMKQYLVEDCREQIIWYDSFQEWPPCSPDLTPMDFFLWGCLRQQVYATHPPTLQDLQRRITDACANVASALLHRVQREVQARV
;
A
#
# COMPACT_ATOMS: atom_id res chain seq x y z
N MET A 1 16.40 6.41 -2.92
CA MET A 1 15.82 5.18 -2.33
C MET A 1 14.36 4.99 -2.71
N LEU A 2 13.52 6.04 -2.73
CA LEU A 2 12.07 5.95 -3.10
C LEU A 2 11.78 5.45 -4.52
N LYS A 3 12.62 5.79 -5.52
CA LYS A 3 12.40 5.35 -6.93
C LYS A 3 12.40 3.84 -7.11
N THR A 4 13.23 3.11 -6.36
CA THR A 4 13.43 1.67 -6.57
C THR A 4 12.30 0.83 -5.97
N GLU A 5 11.62 1.33 -4.93
CA GLU A 5 10.44 0.67 -4.36
C GLU A 5 9.17 0.99 -5.14
N CYS A 6 9.03 2.23 -5.65
CA CYS A 6 8.00 2.57 -6.64
C CYS A 6 8.06 1.63 -7.86
N LEU A 7 9.25 1.39 -8.41
CA LEU A 7 9.46 0.49 -9.55
C LEU A 7 8.99 -0.96 -9.27
N LYS A 8 9.11 -1.45 -8.03
CA LYS A 8 8.64 -2.80 -7.66
C LYS A 8 7.11 -2.89 -7.58
N CYS A 9 6.46 -1.90 -6.97
CA CYS A 9 4.98 -1.83 -6.95
C CYS A 9 4.40 -1.67 -8.37
N THR A 10 5.03 -0.83 -9.19
CA THR A 10 4.75 -0.62 -10.61
C THR A 10 4.82 -1.92 -11.42
N PHE A 11 5.89 -2.71 -11.27
CA PHE A 11 6.05 -3.96 -12.01
C PHE A 11 4.97 -5.00 -11.67
N VAL A 12 4.52 -5.05 -10.41
CA VAL A 12 3.42 -5.93 -9.97
C VAL A 12 2.08 -5.47 -10.57
N CYS A 13 1.83 -4.17 -10.62
CA CYS A 13 0.58 -3.63 -11.18
C CYS A 13 0.47 -3.85 -12.70
N PHE A 14 1.59 -3.78 -13.44
CA PHE A 14 1.60 -3.98 -14.89
C PHE A 14 1.35 -5.43 -15.32
N GLN A 15 1.67 -6.41 -14.46
CA GLN A 15 1.47 -7.84 -14.75
C GLN A 15 0.08 -8.37 -14.40
N LEU A 16 -0.66 -7.68 -13.53
CA LEU A 16 -1.98 -8.10 -13.09
C LEU A 16 -3.08 -7.36 -13.87
N ARG A 17 -4.01 -8.10 -14.48
CA ARG A 17 -5.20 -7.49 -15.11
C ARG A 17 -6.28 -7.25 -14.05
N ASN A 18 -6.99 -6.13 -14.16
CA ASN A 18 -8.09 -5.73 -13.26
C ASN A 18 -7.64 -5.43 -11.81
N VAL A 19 -6.53 -4.71 -11.65
CA VAL A 19 -6.02 -4.29 -10.34
C VAL A 19 -6.04 -2.77 -10.27
N TRP A 20 -6.67 -2.27 -9.21
CA TRP A 20 -6.71 -0.84 -8.91
C TRP A 20 -5.62 -0.50 -7.90
N PHE A 21 -4.82 0.51 -8.22
CA PHE A 21 -3.81 1.03 -7.31
C PHE A 21 -4.43 2.08 -6.38
N GLN A 22 -4.41 1.85 -5.07
CA GLN A 22 -4.97 2.77 -4.08
C GLN A 22 -3.87 3.47 -3.28
N HIS A 23 -4.02 4.78 -3.06
CA HIS A 23 -3.12 5.59 -2.22
C HIS A 23 -3.91 6.56 -1.34
N ASP A 24 -3.33 6.94 -0.19
CA ASP A 24 -3.95 7.77 0.87
C ASP A 24 -4.16 9.26 0.54
N GLY A 25 -3.75 9.75 -0.64
CA GLY A 25 -3.91 11.15 -1.03
C GLY A 25 -2.97 12.15 -0.34
N ALA A 26 -1.90 11.72 0.35
CA ALA A 26 -1.00 12.61 1.09
C ALA A 26 -0.34 13.69 0.19
N PRO A 27 -0.27 14.97 0.64
CA PRO A 27 0.17 16.09 -0.21
C PRO A 27 1.56 15.98 -0.84
N SER A 28 2.49 15.27 -0.20
CA SER A 28 3.86 15.06 -0.70
C SER A 28 3.93 14.32 -2.03
N TYR A 29 2.87 13.61 -2.40
CA TYR A 29 2.76 12.84 -3.64
C TYR A 29 2.02 13.58 -4.76
N LYS A 30 1.63 14.85 -4.54
CA LYS A 30 0.87 15.68 -5.50
C LYS A 30 1.69 16.30 -6.63
N THR A 31 2.91 15.83 -6.88
CA THR A 31 3.71 16.37 -7.99
C THR A 31 3.12 15.92 -9.33
N SER A 32 3.08 16.84 -10.30
CA SER A 32 2.60 16.54 -11.67
C SER A 32 3.35 15.36 -12.30
N SER A 33 4.66 15.24 -12.01
CA SER A 33 5.48 14.12 -12.47
C SER A 33 5.07 12.77 -11.88
N MET A 34 4.65 12.70 -10.61
CA MET A 34 4.15 11.45 -10.01
C MET A 34 2.78 11.07 -10.55
N LYS A 35 1.88 12.05 -10.75
CA LYS A 35 0.57 11.81 -11.40
C LYS A 35 0.75 11.24 -12.81
N GLN A 36 1.59 11.87 -13.63
CA GLN A 36 1.85 11.42 -15.00
C GLN A 36 2.45 10.00 -15.02
N TYR A 37 3.44 9.74 -14.16
CA TYR A 37 4.05 8.42 -14.05
C TYR A 37 3.05 7.33 -13.68
N LEU A 38 2.17 7.58 -12.70
CA LEU A 38 1.16 6.62 -12.29
C LEU A 38 0.12 6.38 -13.38
N VAL A 39 -0.33 7.41 -14.10
CA VAL A 39 -1.30 7.25 -15.19
C VAL A 39 -0.73 6.41 -16.34
N GLU A 40 0.52 6.67 -16.74
CA GLU A 40 1.21 5.92 -17.80
C GLU A 40 1.38 4.44 -17.44
N ASP A 41 1.69 4.15 -16.17
CA ASP A 41 2.04 2.81 -15.71
C ASP A 41 0.82 1.98 -15.24
N CYS A 42 -0.12 2.61 -14.54
CA CYS A 42 -1.32 1.97 -13.99
C CYS A 42 -2.55 2.07 -14.90
N ARG A 43 -2.43 2.61 -16.13
CA ARG A 43 -3.49 2.66 -17.15
C ARG A 43 -4.83 3.18 -16.62
N GLU A 44 -4.79 4.29 -15.89
CA GLU A 44 -5.97 4.93 -15.27
C GLU A 44 -6.69 4.11 -14.19
N GLN A 45 -6.20 2.92 -13.82
CA GLN A 45 -6.75 2.11 -12.72
C GLN A 45 -6.19 2.57 -11.36
N ILE A 46 -6.45 3.82 -11.00
CA ILE A 46 -5.92 4.46 -9.79
C ILE A 46 -7.07 5.01 -8.93
N ILE A 47 -7.03 4.71 -7.64
CA ILE A 47 -7.90 5.26 -6.60
C ILE A 47 -7.07 6.29 -5.81
N TRP A 48 -7.35 7.57 -6.05
CA TRP A 48 -6.58 8.71 -5.54
C TRP A 48 -7.48 9.95 -5.33
N TYR A 49 -7.10 10.86 -4.42
CA TYR A 49 -7.79 12.14 -4.21
C TYR A 49 -7.60 13.07 -5.42
N ASP A 50 -8.66 13.40 -6.17
CA ASP A 50 -8.61 14.06 -7.50
C ASP A 50 -8.25 13.09 -8.66
N SER A 51 -8.76 11.85 -8.61
CA SER A 51 -8.71 10.87 -9.70
C SER A 51 -10.11 10.47 -10.17
N PHE A 52 -10.19 9.65 -11.23
CA PHE A 52 -11.45 9.20 -11.83
C PHE A 52 -12.41 8.53 -10.84
N GLN A 53 -11.89 7.85 -9.81
CA GLN A 53 -12.68 7.36 -8.69
C GLN A 53 -12.44 8.26 -7.47
N GLU A 54 -13.45 9.05 -7.11
CA GLU A 54 -13.36 9.99 -6.00
C GLU A 54 -13.23 9.22 -4.67
N TRP A 55 -12.11 9.42 -3.98
CA TRP A 55 -11.84 8.83 -2.67
C TRP A 55 -11.84 9.92 -1.60
N PRO A 56 -12.55 9.74 -0.48
CA PRO A 56 -12.60 10.74 0.57
C PRO A 56 -11.20 11.01 1.16
N PRO A 57 -10.79 12.29 1.29
CA PRO A 57 -9.47 12.64 1.80
C PRO A 57 -9.25 12.10 3.22
N CYS A 58 -8.07 11.53 3.47
CA CYS A 58 -7.63 11.10 4.80
C CYS A 58 -8.56 10.06 5.46
N SER A 59 -8.89 8.98 4.74
CA SER A 59 -9.73 7.87 5.24
C SER A 59 -8.87 6.65 5.62
N PRO A 60 -8.17 6.66 6.77
CA PRO A 60 -7.32 5.54 7.21
C PRO A 60 -8.14 4.26 7.47
N ASP A 61 -9.44 4.39 7.71
CA ASP A 61 -10.41 3.31 7.83
C ASP A 61 -10.71 2.60 6.51
N LEU A 62 -10.41 3.24 5.38
CA LEU A 62 -10.55 2.67 4.04
C LEU A 62 -9.21 2.27 3.41
N THR A 63 -8.08 2.56 4.06
CA THR A 63 -6.74 2.16 3.60
C THR A 63 -6.29 0.89 4.34
N PRO A 64 -6.29 -0.30 3.70
CA PRO A 64 -5.81 -1.57 4.28
C PRO A 64 -4.45 -1.50 4.96
N MET A 65 -3.58 -0.65 4.40
CA MET A 65 -2.24 -0.43 4.89
C MET A 65 -2.26 0.15 6.31
N ASP A 66 -3.12 1.13 6.55
CA ASP A 66 -3.15 1.93 7.78
C ASP A 66 -3.89 1.20 8.90
N PHE A 67 -5.09 0.65 8.63
CA PHE A 67 -5.88 0.00 9.68
C PHE A 67 -5.47 -1.43 10.01
N PHE A 68 -4.81 -2.13 9.07
CA PHE A 68 -4.43 -3.54 9.26
C PHE A 68 -2.92 -3.77 9.19
N LEU A 69 -2.29 -3.52 8.04
CA LEU A 69 -0.93 -4.03 7.81
C LEU A 69 0.07 -3.37 8.76
N TRP A 70 0.03 -2.05 8.93
CA TRP A 70 0.95 -1.35 9.82
C TRP A 70 0.78 -1.77 11.28
N GLY A 71 -0.45 -1.98 11.74
CA GLY A 71 -0.71 -2.51 13.08
C GLY A 71 -0.14 -3.92 13.27
N CYS A 72 -0.35 -4.80 12.30
CA CYS A 72 0.12 -6.18 12.30
C CYS A 72 1.67 -6.25 12.30
N LEU A 73 2.31 -5.54 11.37
CA LEU A 73 3.76 -5.54 11.24
C LEU A 73 4.42 -4.89 12.47
N ARG A 74 3.86 -3.80 12.99
CA ARG A 74 4.41 -3.13 14.18
C ARG A 74 4.48 -4.08 15.37
N GLN A 75 3.44 -4.88 15.61
CA GLN A 75 3.45 -5.84 16.72
C GLN A 75 4.53 -6.90 16.56
N GLN A 76 4.75 -7.41 15.35
CA GLN A 76 5.74 -8.47 15.10
C GLN A 76 7.18 -7.94 15.09
N VAL A 77 7.42 -6.85 14.35
CA VAL A 77 8.74 -6.27 14.13
C VAL A 77 9.31 -5.72 15.44
N TYR A 78 8.47 -5.05 16.25
CA TYR A 78 8.84 -4.44 17.51
C TYR A 78 8.48 -5.28 18.75
N ALA A 79 8.12 -6.56 18.58
CA ALA A 79 7.98 -7.49 19.71
C ALA A 79 9.25 -7.51 20.59
N THR A 80 10.41 -7.33 19.94
CA THR A 80 11.68 -7.00 20.59
C THR A 80 12.33 -5.83 19.87
N HIS A 81 13.22 -5.09 20.54
CA HIS A 81 13.92 -3.97 19.91
C HIS A 81 14.90 -4.48 18.82
N PRO A 82 14.74 -4.09 17.54
CA PRO A 82 15.68 -4.46 16.49
C PRO A 82 17.01 -3.70 16.67
N PRO A 83 18.16 -4.39 16.84
CA PRO A 83 19.44 -3.74 17.15
C PRO A 83 20.10 -3.10 15.92
N THR A 84 19.71 -3.47 14.70
CA THR A 84 20.30 -2.95 13.46
C THR A 84 19.24 -2.71 12.38
N LEU A 85 19.56 -1.86 11.41
CA LEU A 85 18.71 -1.64 10.24
C LEU A 85 18.49 -2.93 9.43
N GLN A 86 19.51 -3.78 9.31
CA GLN A 86 19.40 -5.05 8.61
C GLN A 86 18.44 -6.01 9.33
N ASP A 87 18.48 -6.05 10.65
CA ASP A 87 17.54 -6.85 11.44
C ASP A 87 16.11 -6.33 11.29
N LEU A 88 15.93 -5.00 11.29
CA LEU A 88 14.63 -4.37 11.02
C LEU A 88 14.07 -4.77 9.64
N GLN A 89 14.88 -4.68 8.58
CA GLN A 89 14.47 -5.06 7.22
C GLN A 89 14.12 -6.54 7.11
N ARG A 90 14.91 -7.42 7.74
CA ARG A 90 14.62 -8.86 7.80
C ARG A 90 13.29 -9.11 8.49
N ARG A 91 13.06 -8.53 9.67
CA ARG A 91 11.81 -8.70 10.42
C ARG A 91 10.59 -8.20 9.66
N ILE A 92 10.70 -7.09 8.94
CA ILE A 92 9.61 -6.60 8.09
C ILE A 92 9.30 -7.63 6.99
N THR A 93 10.33 -8.17 6.34
CA THR A 93 10.17 -9.19 5.29
C THR A 93 9.53 -10.46 5.84
N ASP A 94 10.01 -10.96 6.98
CA ASP A 94 9.48 -12.15 7.63
C ASP A 94 8.04 -11.93 8.10
N ALA A 95 7.73 -10.77 8.69
CA ALA A 95 6.39 -10.42 9.14
C ALA A 95 5.40 -10.35 7.96
N CYS A 96 5.81 -9.76 6.84
CA CYS A 96 5.03 -9.76 5.59
C CYS A 96 4.79 -11.18 5.07
N ALA A 97 5.82 -12.04 5.05
CA ALA A 97 5.69 -13.42 4.59
C ALA A 97 4.76 -14.27 5.48
N ASN A 98 4.66 -13.92 6.77
CA ASN A 98 3.80 -14.60 7.74
C ASN A 98 2.35 -14.09 7.76
N VAL A 99 2.00 -13.06 6.98
CA VAL A 99 0.61 -12.61 6.88
C VAL A 99 -0.22 -13.68 6.18
N ALA A 100 -1.13 -14.30 6.94
CA ALA A 100 -2.00 -15.34 6.41
C ALA A 100 -2.92 -14.81 5.29
N SER A 101 -3.01 -15.56 4.19
CA SER A 101 -3.91 -15.23 3.06
C SER A 101 -5.37 -15.03 3.50
N ALA A 102 -5.84 -15.79 4.49
CA ALA A 102 -7.19 -15.62 5.06
C ALA A 102 -7.42 -14.22 5.68
N LEU A 103 -6.40 -13.61 6.28
CA LEU A 103 -6.49 -12.25 6.81
C LEU A 103 -6.58 -11.24 5.66
N LEU A 104 -5.81 -11.43 4.60
CA LEU A 104 -5.88 -10.57 3.40
C LEU A 104 -7.27 -10.60 2.77
N HIS A 105 -7.88 -11.78 2.63
CA HIS A 105 -9.26 -11.91 2.15
C HIS A 105 -10.28 -11.24 3.08
N ARG A 106 -10.07 -11.28 4.39
CA ARG A 106 -10.94 -10.56 5.34
C ARG A 106 -10.82 -9.06 5.15
N VAL A 107 -9.60 -8.53 5.07
CA VAL A 107 -9.32 -7.11 4.85
C VAL A 107 -9.95 -6.63 3.55
N GLN A 108 -9.83 -7.40 2.47
CA GLN A 108 -10.49 -7.10 1.20
C GLN A 108 -12.01 -6.98 1.35
N ARG A 109 -12.65 -7.91 2.05
CA ARG A 109 -14.11 -7.85 2.30
C ARG A 109 -14.50 -6.65 3.16
N GLU A 110 -13.71 -6.31 4.16
CA GLU A 110 -13.95 -5.13 5.02
C GLU A 110 -13.89 -3.83 4.21
N VAL A 111 -12.92 -3.68 3.30
CA VAL A 111 -12.87 -2.53 2.38
C VAL A 111 -14.11 -2.50 1.49
N GLN A 112 -14.45 -3.63 0.86
CA GLN A 112 -15.63 -3.73 -0.01
C GLN A 112 -16.94 -3.44 0.71
N ALA A 113 -17.03 -3.66 2.02
CA ALA A 113 -18.22 -3.37 2.80
C ALA A 113 -18.33 -1.90 3.22
N ARG A 114 -17.22 -1.13 3.14
CA ARG A 114 -17.15 0.28 3.57
C ARG A 114 -17.16 1.28 2.40
N VAL A 115 -16.97 0.78 1.18
CA VAL A 115 -17.11 1.51 -0.09
C VAL A 115 -18.53 1.32 -0.60
#